data_AF-A0A7V1LU74-F1
#
_entry.id   AF-A0A7V1LU74-F1
#
_cell.length_a   1.000
_cell.length_b   1.000
_cell.length_c   1.000
_cell.angle_alpha   90.00
_cell.angle_beta   90.00
_cell.angle_gamma   90.00
#
_symmetry.space_group_name_H-M   'P 1'
#
loop_
_entity.id
_entity.type
_entity.pdbx_description
1 polymer ?
#
loop_
_entity_poly.entity_id
_entity_poly.type
_entity_poly.pdbx_seq_one_letter_code
_entity_poly.pdbx_strand_id
1 'polypeptide(L)'
;MIHVVIGTKAQLIKMAPILYYLQQRNIPYNYISTGQHKEKIDDILANFGLRQPDYALCEADDITSIQKMMTWSVKIIWRTIRKKKEIFRGDKEGIVLVHG
;
A
#
# COMPACT_ATOMS: atom_id res chain seq x y z
N MET A 1 9.57 12.45 -2.29
CA MET A 1 8.55 12.08 -1.27
C MET A 1 8.79 10.63 -0.83
N ILE A 2 8.28 10.21 0.34
CA ILE A 2 8.33 8.78 0.73
C ILE A 2 7.08 8.08 0.17
N HIS A 3 7.26 7.03 -0.62
CA HIS A 3 6.18 6.16 -1.10
C HIS A 3 6.22 4.86 -0.30
N VAL A 4 5.23 4.65 0.57
CA VAL A 4 5.14 3.46 1.41
C VAL A 4 4.23 2.45 0.74
N VAL A 5 4.76 1.28 0.38
CA VAL A 5 4.00 0.23 -0.31
C VAL A 5 3.74 -0.92 0.65
N ILE A 6 2.47 -1.22 0.91
CA ILE A 6 2.05 -2.29 1.83
C ILE A 6 0.99 -3.15 1.13
N GLY A 7 1.17 -4.47 1.16
CA GLY A 7 0.23 -5.41 0.55
C GLY A 7 -0.56 -6.25 1.53
N THR A 8 0.01 -6.53 2.71
CA THR A 8 -0.57 -7.47 3.66
C THR A 8 -0.88 -6.84 5.02
N LYS A 9 -1.76 -7.50 5.76
CA LYS A 9 -2.08 -7.19 7.16
C LYS A 9 -0.82 -7.14 8.04
N ALA A 10 0.06 -8.13 7.90
CA ALA A 10 1.27 -8.24 8.72
C ALA A 10 2.26 -7.10 8.42
N GLN A 11 2.42 -6.74 7.15
CA GLN A 11 3.22 -5.58 6.76
C GLN A 11 2.63 -4.30 7.36
N LEU A 12 1.30 -4.12 7.30
CA LEU A 12 0.66 -2.94 7.88
C LEU A 12 0.91 -2.83 9.38
N ILE A 13 0.73 -3.91 10.15
CA ILE A 13 0.97 -3.90 11.60
C ILE A 13 2.41 -3.49 11.92
N LYS A 14 3.39 -4.01 11.18
CA LYS A 14 4.81 -3.70 11.39
C LYS A 14 5.19 -2.28 10.95
N MET A 15 4.53 -1.76 9.92
CA MET A 15 4.79 -0.43 9.37
C MET A 15 3.95 0.66 10.04
N ALA A 16 2.88 0.31 10.76
CA ALA A 16 1.96 1.26 11.39
C ALA A 16 2.66 2.27 12.31
N PRO A 17 3.64 1.89 13.17
CA PRO A 17 4.38 2.87 13.97
C PRO A 17 5.13 3.90 13.11
N ILE A 18 5.70 3.48 11.97
CA ILE A 18 6.42 4.38 11.06
C ILE A 18 5.43 5.36 10.42
N LEU A 19 4.30 4.88 9.91
CA LEU A 19 3.25 5.72 9.33
C LEU A 19 2.70 6.74 10.33
N TYR A 20 2.47 6.29 11.57
CA TYR A 20 2.01 7.15 12.66
C TYR A 20 3.01 8.28 12.91
N TYR A 21 4.31 7.96 13.01
CA TYR A 21 5.34 8.97 13.23
C TYR A 21 5.54 9.93 12.07
N LEU A 22 5.37 9.48 10.82
CA LEU A 22 5.38 10.36 9.65
C LEU A 22 4.21 11.34 9.70
N GLN A 23 3.00 10.85 10.04
CA GLN A 23 1.80 11.67 10.20
C GLN A 23 1.95 12.69 11.33
N GLN A 24 2.36 12.25 12.53
CA GLN A 24 2.56 13.11 13.71
C GLN A 24 3.58 14.23 13.47
N ARG A 25 4.63 13.94 12.68
CA ARG A 25 5.68 14.93 12.34
C ARG A 25 5.35 15.76 11.09
N ASN A 26 4.16 15.61 10.51
CA ASN A 26 3.77 16.27 9.26
C ASN A 26 4.75 16.01 8.10
N ILE A 27 5.39 14.84 8.07
CA ILE A 27 6.27 14.45 6.97
C ILE A 27 5.38 13.86 5.85
N PRO A 28 5.36 14.45 4.64
CA PRO A 28 4.51 13.97 3.58
C PRO A 28 4.97 12.60 3.08
N TYR A 29 4.03 11.66 3.04
CA TYR A 29 4.22 10.33 2.47
C TYR A 29 3.02 9.94 1.61
N ASN A 30 3.25 9.04 0.66
CA ASN A 30 2.24 8.47 -0.21
C ASN A 30 2.07 6.99 0.14
N TYR A 31 0.96 6.66 0.77
CA TYR A 31 0.60 5.32 1.19
C TYR A 31 -0.10 4.58 0.05
N ILE A 32 0.58 3.58 -0.50
CA ILE A 32 0.10 2.74 -1.60
C ILE A 32 -0.24 1.35 -1.05
N SER A 33 -1.49 0.94 -1.20
CA SER A 33 -1.93 -0.43 -0.92
C SER A 33 -1.92 -1.27 -2.19
N THR A 34 -1.33 -2.47 -2.15
CA THR A 34 -1.44 -3.41 -3.29
C THR A 34 -2.75 -4.22 -3.25
N GLY A 35 -3.51 -4.13 -2.14
CA GLY A 35 -4.88 -4.64 -2.04
C GLY A 35 -5.00 -6.15 -2.14
N GLN A 36 -4.15 -6.90 -1.43
CA GLN A 36 -4.21 -8.37 -1.42
C GLN A 36 -5.29 -8.92 -0.48
N HIS A 37 -5.75 -8.14 0.51
CA HIS A 37 -6.77 -8.52 1.51
C HIS A 37 -7.53 -7.26 1.97
N LYS A 38 -8.87 -7.29 1.98
CA LYS A 38 -9.70 -6.14 2.38
C LYS A 38 -10.23 -6.25 3.82
N GLU A 39 -10.52 -7.46 4.30
CA GLU A 39 -11.42 -7.65 5.46
C GLU A 39 -10.92 -7.20 6.84
N LYS A 40 -9.64 -6.79 7.03
CA LYS A 40 -9.14 -6.35 8.36
C LYS A 40 -8.14 -5.22 8.33
N ILE A 41 -7.98 -4.54 7.18
CA ILE A 41 -7.04 -3.41 7.07
C ILE A 41 -7.63 -2.17 7.74
N ASP A 42 -8.92 -1.90 7.54
CA ASP A 42 -9.59 -0.72 8.10
C ASP A 42 -9.55 -0.70 9.62
N ASP A 43 -9.79 -1.85 10.27
CA ASP A 43 -9.68 -1.98 11.73
C ASP A 43 -8.27 -1.65 12.23
N ILE A 44 -7.23 -2.09 11.52
CA ILE A 44 -5.84 -1.77 11.90
C ILE A 44 -5.60 -0.28 11.73
N LEU A 45 -5.99 0.30 10.60
CA LEU A 45 -5.82 1.73 10.36
C LEU A 45 -6.52 2.56 11.46
N ALA A 46 -7.76 2.20 11.80
CA ALA A 46 -8.50 2.83 12.90
C ALA A 46 -7.79 2.67 14.25
N ASN A 47 -7.35 1.46 14.61
CA ASN A 47 -6.66 1.18 15.87
C ASN A 47 -5.36 1.97 16.03
N PHE A 48 -4.63 2.22 14.94
CA PHE A 48 -3.39 3.00 14.94
C PHE A 48 -3.60 4.50 14.65
N GLY A 49 -4.84 4.95 14.44
CA GLY A 49 -5.16 6.34 14.09
C GLY A 49 -4.54 6.78 12.76
N LEU A 50 -4.42 5.85 11.81
CA LEU A 50 -3.82 6.06 10.50
C LEU A 50 -4.89 6.39 9.45
N ARG A 51 -4.52 7.27 8.53
CA ARG A 51 -5.32 7.56 7.33
C ARG A 51 -5.37 6.38 6.35
N GLN A 52 -6.40 6.37 5.51
CA GLN A 52 -6.56 5.44 4.40
C GLN A 52 -5.44 5.57 3.35
N PRO A 53 -5.19 4.52 2.54
CA PRO A 53 -4.25 4.59 1.42
C PRO A 53 -4.57 5.73 0.47
N ASP A 54 -3.54 6.43 0.00
CA ASP A 54 -3.65 7.41 -1.09
C ASP A 54 -3.97 6.74 -2.43
N TYR A 55 -3.57 5.47 -2.57
CA TYR A 55 -3.80 4.71 -3.78
C TYR A 55 -3.95 3.22 -3.46
N ALA A 56 -4.98 2.57 -4.01
CA ALA A 56 -5.17 1.12 -3.94
C ALA A 56 -5.06 0.51 -5.34
N LEU A 57 -4.12 -0.42 -5.57
CA LEU A 57 -3.91 -1.01 -6.89
C LEU A 57 -5.03 -1.96 -7.32
N CYS A 58 -5.60 -2.68 -6.36
CA CYS A 58 -6.69 -3.62 -6.58
C CYS A 58 -7.65 -3.60 -5.40
N GLU A 59 -8.94 -3.75 -5.70
CA GLU A 59 -9.91 -4.30 -4.76
C GLU A 59 -10.03 -5.77 -5.13
N ALA A 60 -9.14 -6.61 -4.58
CA ALA A 60 -9.24 -8.05 -4.78
C ALA A 60 -9.80 -8.66 -3.50
N ASP A 61 -10.76 -9.58 -3.66
CA ASP A 61 -11.11 -10.55 -2.62
C ASP A 61 -9.85 -11.31 -2.20
N ASP A 62 -9.83 -11.77 -0.95
CA ASP A 62 -8.67 -12.43 -0.35
C ASP A 62 -8.03 -13.44 -1.31
N ILE A 63 -6.76 -13.20 -1.64
CA ILE A 63 -5.99 -14.03 -2.56
C ILE A 63 -5.59 -15.31 -1.80
N THR A 64 -6.45 -16.32 -1.89
CA THR A 64 -6.29 -17.60 -1.17
C THR A 64 -5.64 -18.70 -2.00
N SER A 65 -5.30 -18.46 -3.27
CA SER A 65 -4.78 -19.46 -4.20
C SER A 65 -3.61 -18.93 -5.04
N ILE A 66 -2.66 -19.81 -5.36
CA ILE A 66 -1.49 -19.51 -6.23
C ILE A 66 -1.94 -19.00 -7.60
N GLN A 67 -3.02 -19.56 -8.17
CA GLN A 67 -3.53 -19.13 -9.47
C GLN A 67 -4.09 -17.70 -9.40
N LYS A 68 -4.84 -17.39 -8.33
CA LYS A 68 -5.30 -16.02 -8.06
C LYS A 68 -4.13 -15.06 -7.83
N MET A 69 -3.07 -15.52 -7.18
CA MET A 69 -1.85 -14.74 -6.96
C MET A 69 -1.12 -14.42 -8.27
N MET A 70 -1.06 -15.37 -9.21
CA MET A 70 -0.45 -15.16 -10.53
C MET A 70 -1.25 -14.16 -11.36
N THR A 71 -2.58 -14.32 -11.45
CA THR A 71 -3.44 -13.38 -12.19
C THR A 71 -3.43 -11.98 -11.57
N TRP A 72 -3.45 -11.91 -10.24
CA TRP A 72 -3.27 -10.66 -9.51
C TRP A 72 -1.91 -10.01 -9.80
N SER A 73 -0.82 -10.78 -9.79
CA SER A 73 0.53 -10.27 -10.05
C SER A 73 0.63 -9.63 -11.43
N VAL A 74 0.12 -10.31 -12.47
CA VAL A 74 0.09 -9.78 -13.84
C VAL A 74 -0.76 -8.50 -13.91
N LYS A 75 -1.93 -8.49 -13.28
CA LYS A 75 -2.83 -7.33 -13.23
C LYS A 75 -2.17 -6.12 -12.54
N ILE A 76 -1.46 -6.35 -11.43
CA ILE A 76 -0.71 -5.31 -10.72
C ILE A 76 0.40 -4.77 -11.59
N ILE A 77 1.25 -5.61 -12.16
CA ILE A 77 2.38 -5.16 -13.00
C ILE A 77 1.86 -4.28 -14.14
N TRP A 78 0.83 -4.74 -14.83
CA TRP A 78 0.23 -3.99 -15.94
C TRP A 78 -0.39 -2.66 -15.51
N ARG A 79 -1.13 -2.64 -14.39
CA ARG A 79 -1.69 -1.39 -13.83
C ARG A 79 -0.59 -0.43 -13.40
N THR A 80 0.46 -0.93 -12.73
CA THR A 80 1.60 -0.12 -12.29
C THR A 80 2.29 0.55 -13.47
N ILE A 81 2.54 -0.18 -14.56
CA ILE A 81 3.18 0.38 -15.76
C ILE A 81 2.30 1.48 -16.39
N ARG A 82 0.98 1.24 -16.53
CA ARG A 82 0.05 2.21 -17.14
C ARG A 82 -0.22 3.43 -16.27
N LYS A 83 -0.31 3.25 -14.95
CA LYS A 83 -0.72 4.29 -13.99
C LYS A 83 0.41 4.78 -13.08
N LYS A 84 1.68 4.53 -13.42
CA LYS A 84 2.83 4.93 -12.59
C LYS A 84 2.83 6.40 -12.17
N LYS A 85 2.40 7.30 -13.06
CA LYS A 85 2.32 8.74 -12.76
C LYS A 85 1.27 9.03 -11.67
N GLU A 86 0.17 8.29 -11.65
CA GLU A 86 -0.89 8.43 -10.65
C GLU A 86 -0.43 7.83 -9.31
N ILE A 87 0.09 6.59 -9.35
CA ILE A 87 0.56 5.83 -8.17
C ILE A 87 1.68 6.58 -7.43
N PHE A 88 2.66 7.09 -8.17
CA PHE A 88 3.82 7.78 -7.60
C PHE A 88 3.72 9.30 -7.70
N ARG A 89 2.53 9.85 -8.04
CA ARG A 89 2.30 11.31 -8.18
C ARG A 89 3.30 12.03 -9.10
N GLY A 90 3.85 11.32 -10.09
CA GLY A 90 4.89 11.82 -10.98
C GLY A 90 6.26 12.03 -10.33
N ASP A 91 6.44 11.65 -9.06
CA ASP A 91 7.70 11.74 -8.35
C ASP A 91 8.70 10.71 -8.91
N LYS A 92 9.88 11.20 -9.31
CA LYS A 92 10.98 10.40 -9.86
C LYS A 92 12.18 10.31 -8.92
N GLU A 93 12.25 11.15 -7.90
CA GLU A 93 13.37 11.25 -6.96
C GLU A 93 12.95 10.81 -5.54
N GLY A 94 11.72 10.33 -5.39
CA GLY A 94 11.17 9.80 -4.15
C GLY A 94 11.83 8.49 -3.69
N ILE A 95 11.65 8.20 -2.41
CA ILE A 95 12.11 6.97 -1.76
C ILE A 95 10.95 6.00 -1.72
N VAL A 96 11.16 4.75 -2.18
CA VAL A 96 10.18 3.68 -2.01
C VAL A 96 10.52 2.88 -0.75
N LEU A 97 9.64 2.95 0.24
CA LEU A 97 9.77 2.21 1.49
C LEU A 97 8.87 0.96 1.44
N VAL A 98 9.51 -0.20 1.55
CA VAL A 98 8.86 -1.52 1.60
C VAL A 98 9.26 -2.25 2.86
N HIS A 99 8.41 -3.17 3.30
CA HIS A 99 8.71 -4.09 4.39
C HIS A 99 9.08 -5.47 3.83
N GLY A 100 10.31 -5.92 4.12
CA GLY A 100 10.86 -7.24 3.76
C GLY A 100 10.73 -8.27 4.89
#